data_AF-A0A3P0NU22-F1
#
_entry.id   AF-A0A3P0NU22-F1
#
_cell.length_a   1.000
_cell.length_b   1.000
_cell.length_c   1.000
_cell.angle_alpha   90.00
_cell.angle_beta   90.00
_cell.angle_gamma   90.00
#
_symmetry.space_group_name_H-M   'P 1'
#
loop_
_entity.id
_entity.type
_entity.pdbx_description
1 polymer ?
#
loop_
_entity_poly.entity_id
_entity_poly.type
_entity_poly.pdbx_seq_one_letter_code
_entity_poly.pdbx_strand_id
1 'polypeptide(L)'
;MRFARQGLQFWQLAIYLRDRLSTTYVRDGYTAGPHYSVVRAFTFTGTDLDRVAVFVDAGHVFAGGSASISGSAKKRHEITLNVPAIFALLEEKACALSDLPLLRIYWYDGLVNGRQSTDQQSLASTDNIKLRLGIVNAVGEQKGVDARIVTDLADLARNSAICDAVLVGGDEDLRIGVELAQERGVRVHLLTVEGTNVSNLLRQESDTNTQITRKEVSTFLTINPAAPPQPAKAPAQAAPPQTAAKFAQAMKGTCAVQPTTGNSQPAKPPEKVSEKTVDYPAVVAQYLASLTEPEKAAFESAMASSSSSVPREHDGKVLAQARDSIGRSLTSEELRYLRDEVRKQTATK
;
A
#
# COMPACT_ATOMS: atom_id res chain seq x y z
N MET A 1 -9.89 40.61 62.42
CA MET A 1 -8.56 40.20 61.89
C MET A 1 -8.70 38.85 61.22
N ARG A 2 -8.11 38.72 60.02
CA ARG A 2 -7.82 37.47 59.26
C ARG A 2 -9.01 36.72 58.67
N PHE A 3 -9.38 37.02 57.42
CA PHE A 3 -9.80 36.05 56.38
C PHE A 3 -9.96 36.80 55.03
N ALA A 4 -8.86 37.18 54.37
CA ALA A 4 -8.91 37.78 53.02
C ALA A 4 -7.54 37.78 52.28
N ARG A 5 -6.71 36.73 52.41
CA ARG A 5 -5.39 36.68 51.75
C ARG A 5 -4.96 35.30 51.23
N GLN A 6 -5.87 34.48 50.73
CA GLN A 6 -5.51 33.22 50.06
C GLN A 6 -6.15 32.99 48.68
N GLY A 7 -6.82 34.00 48.10
CA GLY A 7 -7.43 33.89 46.76
C GLY A 7 -6.59 34.40 45.59
N LEU A 8 -5.49 35.14 45.85
CA LEU A 8 -4.75 35.86 44.78
C LEU A 8 -3.52 35.13 44.23
N GLN A 9 -3.06 34.05 44.86
CA GLN A 9 -1.82 33.36 44.47
C GLN A 9 -2.05 32.23 43.45
N PHE A 10 -3.29 31.74 43.28
CA PHE A 10 -3.60 30.72 42.26
C PHE A 10 -3.87 31.30 40.86
N TRP A 11 -4.29 32.56 40.77
CA TRP A 11 -4.52 33.22 39.48
C TRP A 11 -3.23 33.78 38.84
N GLN A 12 -2.22 34.15 39.63
CA GLN A 12 -0.94 34.61 39.09
C GLN A 12 -0.05 33.46 38.56
N LEU A 13 -0.13 32.25 39.11
CA LEU A 13 0.61 31.10 38.59
C LEU A 13 -0.01 30.53 37.30
N ALA A 14 -1.34 30.59 37.18
CA ALA A 14 -2.05 30.19 35.96
C ALA A 14 -1.81 31.17 34.79
N ILE A 15 -1.61 32.46 35.07
CA ILE A 15 -1.25 33.46 34.05
C ILE A 15 0.24 33.32 33.65
N TYR A 16 1.13 32.98 34.59
CA TYR A 16 2.56 32.84 34.32
C TYR A 16 2.93 31.54 33.57
N LEU A 17 2.14 30.47 33.71
CA LEU A 17 2.33 29.22 32.95
C LEU A 17 1.61 29.21 31.59
N ARG A 18 0.65 30.12 31.36
CA ARG A 18 -0.02 30.28 30.06
C ARG A 18 0.85 31.00 29.02
N ASP A 19 1.83 31.77 29.48
CA ASP A 19 2.63 32.66 28.63
C ASP A 19 3.96 32.04 28.13
N ARG A 20 4.22 30.76 28.44
CA ARG A 20 5.52 30.11 28.14
C ARG A 20 5.47 28.95 27.13
N LEU A 21 4.34 28.71 26.48
CA LEU A 21 4.18 27.66 25.44
C LEU A 21 3.75 28.19 24.06
N SER A 22 3.66 29.51 23.85
CA SER A 22 3.40 30.09 22.54
C SER A 22 4.71 30.48 21.85
N THR A 23 5.37 29.51 21.23
CA THR A 23 6.43 29.81 20.26
C THR A 23 5.76 30.10 18.92
N THR A 24 5.48 31.38 18.65
CA THR A 24 4.98 31.85 17.37
C THR A 24 6.08 31.71 16.33
N TYR A 25 5.96 30.75 15.40
CA TYR A 25 6.87 30.65 14.26
C TYR A 25 6.36 31.55 13.13
N VAL A 26 6.85 32.79 13.10
CA VAL A 26 6.65 33.69 11.95
C VAL A 26 7.68 33.31 10.89
N ARG A 27 7.24 32.72 9.78
CA ARG A 27 8.10 32.47 8.62
C ARG A 27 8.06 33.72 7.73
N ASP A 28 9.01 34.64 7.97
CA ASP A 28 9.23 35.78 7.07
C ASP A 28 9.80 35.29 5.73
N GLY A 29 9.19 35.75 4.63
CA GLY A 29 9.78 35.68 3.30
C GLY A 29 8.77 35.58 2.16
N TYR A 30 8.24 36.71 1.72
CA TYR A 30 8.30 37.22 0.33
C TYR A 30 7.38 38.45 0.18
N THR A 31 7.96 39.64 0.04
CA THR A 31 7.31 40.82 -0.56
C THR A 31 7.49 40.73 -2.08
N ALA A 32 6.55 41.11 -2.97
CA ALA A 32 5.74 42.32 -2.95
C ALA A 32 4.52 42.24 -3.90
N GLY A 33 3.45 42.95 -3.55
CA GLY A 33 2.32 43.29 -4.42
C GLY A 33 1.14 43.85 -3.61
N PRO A 34 0.47 44.94 -4.03
CA PRO A 34 -0.56 45.58 -3.22
C PRO A 34 -1.91 44.90 -3.45
N HIS A 35 -2.11 43.73 -2.82
CA HIS A 35 -3.45 43.16 -2.64
C HIS A 35 -3.59 42.74 -1.18
N TYR A 36 -4.61 43.33 -0.55
CA TYR A 36 -5.07 43.06 0.81
C TYR A 36 -5.10 41.56 1.08
N SER A 37 -4.14 41.09 1.88
CA SER A 37 -4.10 39.72 2.35
C SER A 37 -4.81 39.67 3.70
N VAL A 38 -5.96 39.01 3.78
CA VAL A 38 -6.59 38.69 5.07
C VAL A 38 -5.69 37.66 5.75
N VAL A 39 -4.79 38.13 6.61
CA VAL A 39 -3.96 37.25 7.43
C VAL A 39 -4.85 36.67 8.53
N ARG A 40 -5.37 35.45 8.33
CA ARG A 40 -5.95 34.66 9.41
C ARG A 40 -4.81 34.21 10.31
N ALA A 41 -4.74 34.76 11.52
CA ALA A 41 -3.85 34.28 12.55
C ALA A 41 -4.35 32.91 13.06
N PHE A 42 -3.62 31.85 12.77
CA PHE A 42 -3.83 30.54 13.40
C PHE A 42 -2.95 30.45 14.64
N THR A 43 -3.57 30.44 15.82
CA THR A 43 -2.90 30.11 17.08
C THR A 43 -2.86 28.60 17.23
N PHE A 44 -1.70 27.98 17.03
CA PHE A 44 -1.51 26.56 17.29
C PHE A 44 -1.08 26.38 18.75
N THR A 45 -2.00 25.97 19.62
CA THR A 45 -1.67 25.49 20.97
C THR A 45 -1.26 24.03 20.86
N GLY A 46 -0.11 23.67 21.40
CA GLY A 46 0.60 22.44 21.06
C GLY A 46 -0.15 21.10 21.24
N THR A 47 0.27 20.14 20.42
CA THR A 47 0.08 18.67 20.50
C THR A 47 -1.28 18.06 20.17
N ASP A 48 -2.24 18.81 19.65
CA ASP A 48 -3.45 18.17 19.12
C ASP A 48 -3.14 17.50 17.77
N LEU A 49 -3.57 16.25 17.65
CA LEU A 49 -3.73 15.56 16.37
C LEU A 49 -4.59 16.44 15.47
N ASP A 50 -3.97 17.02 14.44
CA ASP A 50 -4.52 18.14 13.69
C ASP A 50 -4.48 17.91 12.18
N ARG A 51 -4.40 16.67 11.72
CA ARG A 51 -4.22 16.37 10.29
C ARG A 51 -5.21 15.36 9.77
N VAL A 52 -5.56 15.57 8.49
CA VAL A 52 -6.38 14.65 7.69
C VAL A 52 -5.51 13.84 6.73
N ALA A 53 -5.81 12.57 6.53
CA ALA A 53 -5.25 11.78 5.43
C ALA A 53 -6.34 11.32 4.46
N VAL A 54 -5.97 11.20 3.18
CA VAL A 54 -6.87 10.71 2.14
C VAL A 54 -6.47 9.29 1.75
N PHE A 55 -7.45 8.40 1.64
CA PHE A 55 -7.28 7.01 1.23
C PHE A 55 -8.07 6.79 -0.04
N VAL A 56 -7.37 6.54 -1.16
CA VAL A 56 -8.00 6.47 -2.48
C VAL A 56 -7.95 5.05 -3.02
N ASP A 57 -9.13 4.45 -3.18
CA ASP A 57 -9.29 3.27 -4.03
C ASP A 57 -9.32 3.70 -5.51
N ALA A 58 -8.28 3.32 -6.24
CA ALA A 58 -8.18 3.56 -7.68
C ALA A 58 -9.33 2.90 -8.45
N GLY A 59 -9.77 1.70 -8.03
CA GLY A 59 -10.86 0.97 -8.68
C GLY A 59 -12.12 1.82 -8.74
N HIS A 60 -12.53 2.36 -7.59
CA HIS A 60 -13.66 3.28 -7.49
C HIS A 60 -13.48 4.55 -8.33
N VAL A 61 -12.29 5.17 -8.31
CA VAL A 61 -12.03 6.39 -9.09
C VAL A 61 -12.13 6.13 -10.61
N PHE A 62 -11.50 5.06 -11.11
CA PHE A 62 -11.50 4.77 -12.55
C PHE A 62 -12.82 4.20 -13.05
N ALA A 63 -13.33 3.15 -12.42
CA ALA A 63 -14.58 2.52 -12.84
C ALA A 63 -15.75 3.48 -12.61
N GLY A 64 -15.79 4.12 -11.45
CA GLY A 64 -16.82 5.08 -11.08
C GLY A 64 -16.75 6.37 -11.88
N GLY A 65 -15.56 6.95 -12.03
CA GLY A 65 -15.36 8.17 -12.81
C GLY A 65 -15.69 7.99 -14.29
N SER A 66 -15.25 6.89 -14.90
CA SER A 66 -15.59 6.60 -16.30
C SER A 66 -17.08 6.32 -16.50
N ALA A 67 -17.73 5.65 -15.55
CA ALA A 67 -19.18 5.47 -15.56
C ALA A 67 -19.93 6.81 -15.41
N SER A 68 -19.46 7.70 -14.54
CA SER A 68 -20.05 9.04 -14.35
C SER A 68 -19.95 9.89 -15.63
N ILE A 69 -18.83 9.82 -16.34
CA ILE A 69 -18.62 10.58 -17.59
C ILE A 69 -19.39 9.97 -18.77
N SER A 70 -19.32 8.64 -18.97
CA SER A 70 -19.79 7.97 -20.20
C SER A 70 -21.03 7.09 -20.04
N GLY A 71 -21.59 7.00 -18.84
CA GLY A 71 -22.74 6.13 -18.51
C GLY A 71 -22.38 4.65 -18.29
N SER A 72 -21.12 4.24 -18.52
CA SER A 72 -20.65 2.86 -18.30
C SER A 72 -19.18 2.84 -17.89
N ALA A 73 -18.78 1.88 -17.05
CA ALA A 73 -17.38 1.74 -16.67
C ALA A 73 -16.52 1.37 -17.88
N LYS A 74 -15.39 2.06 -18.06
CA LYS A 74 -14.41 1.83 -19.14
C LYS A 74 -13.20 1.07 -18.65
N LYS A 75 -12.46 0.46 -19.58
CA LYS A 75 -11.23 -0.27 -19.25
C LYS A 75 -10.12 0.71 -18.86
N ARG A 76 -9.23 0.30 -17.96
CA ARG A 76 -8.13 1.16 -17.44
C ARG A 76 -7.28 1.82 -18.52
N HIS A 77 -7.03 1.15 -19.65
CA HIS A 77 -6.21 1.69 -20.76
C HIS A 77 -6.94 2.69 -21.65
N GLU A 78 -8.27 2.80 -21.52
CA GLU A 78 -9.10 3.77 -22.25
C GLU A 78 -9.22 5.08 -21.47
N ILE A 79 -8.57 5.20 -20.32
CA ILE A 79 -8.74 6.30 -19.38
C ILE A 79 -7.36 6.92 -19.11
N THR A 80 -7.28 8.25 -19.21
CA THR A 80 -6.11 9.02 -18.79
C THR A 80 -6.42 9.76 -17.50
N LEU A 81 -5.51 9.69 -16.53
CA LEU A 81 -5.58 10.47 -15.29
C LEU A 81 -4.72 11.74 -15.38
N ASN A 82 -5.31 12.89 -15.09
CA ASN A 82 -4.57 14.13 -14.83
C ASN A 82 -4.23 14.20 -13.33
N VAL A 83 -3.01 13.79 -12.99
CA VAL A 83 -2.52 13.68 -11.60
C VAL A 83 -2.55 15.02 -10.84
N PRO A 84 -2.07 16.15 -11.41
CA PRO A 84 -2.20 17.46 -10.75
C PRO A 84 -3.65 17.85 -10.43
N ALA A 85 -4.59 17.59 -11.35
CA ALA A 85 -5.98 17.98 -11.17
C ALA A 85 -6.69 17.16 -10.06
N ILE A 86 -6.48 15.84 -10.02
CA ILE A 86 -7.05 15.01 -8.95
C ILE A 86 -6.39 15.32 -7.59
N PHE A 87 -5.09 15.60 -7.57
CA PHE A 87 -4.41 16.01 -6.33
C PHE A 87 -5.04 17.27 -5.75
N ALA A 88 -5.16 18.33 -6.55
CA ALA A 88 -5.74 19.60 -6.12
C ALA A 88 -7.19 19.43 -5.63
N LEU A 89 -7.99 18.63 -6.34
CA LEU A 89 -9.37 18.34 -5.94
C LEU A 89 -9.42 17.59 -4.60
N LEU A 90 -8.61 16.55 -4.42
CA LEU A 90 -8.62 15.75 -3.20
C LEU A 90 -8.11 16.54 -1.99
N GLU A 91 -7.09 17.38 -2.20
CA GLU A 91 -6.60 18.30 -1.17
C GLU A 91 -7.68 19.29 -0.76
N GLU A 92 -8.34 19.94 -1.72
CA GLU A 92 -9.45 20.88 -1.47
C GLU A 92 -10.58 20.18 -0.70
N LYS A 93 -11.03 19.00 -1.13
CA LYS A 93 -12.09 18.25 -0.46
C LYS A 93 -11.68 17.83 0.95
N ALA A 94 -10.45 17.37 1.15
CA ALA A 94 -9.98 16.96 2.46
C ALA A 94 -9.96 18.13 3.45
N CYS A 95 -9.45 19.29 3.02
CA CYS A 95 -9.45 20.49 3.83
C CYS A 95 -10.89 20.97 4.12
N ALA A 96 -11.78 20.94 3.13
CA ALA A 96 -13.16 21.39 3.28
C ALA A 96 -14.02 20.47 4.16
N LEU A 97 -13.73 19.16 4.19
CA LEU A 97 -14.50 18.19 4.97
C LEU A 97 -14.07 18.12 6.44
N SER A 98 -12.77 18.33 6.71
CA SER A 98 -12.19 18.18 8.04
C SER A 98 -11.84 19.51 8.73
N ASP A 99 -11.69 20.60 7.97
CA ASP A 99 -11.09 21.86 8.42
C ASP A 99 -9.63 21.71 8.91
N LEU A 100 -8.93 20.65 8.47
CA LEU A 100 -7.57 20.31 8.90
C LEU A 100 -6.55 20.32 7.74
N PRO A 101 -5.27 20.59 8.02
CA PRO A 101 -4.19 20.42 7.05
C PRO A 101 -4.04 18.97 6.59
N LEU A 102 -3.81 18.79 5.29
CA LEU A 102 -3.53 17.50 4.67
C LEU A 102 -2.18 16.94 5.12
N LEU A 103 -2.17 15.74 5.69
CA LEU A 103 -0.96 14.97 5.96
C LEU A 103 -0.38 14.39 4.65
N ARG A 104 -1.21 13.60 3.95
CA ARG A 104 -0.82 12.83 2.75
C ARG A 104 -2.03 12.22 2.07
N ILE A 105 -1.93 12.01 0.76
CA ILE A 105 -2.84 11.16 -0.02
C ILE A 105 -2.19 9.78 -0.21
N TYR A 106 -2.85 8.73 0.26
CA TYR A 106 -2.51 7.35 0.00
C TYR A 106 -3.34 6.83 -1.16
N TRP A 107 -2.66 6.47 -2.25
CA TRP A 107 -3.29 5.97 -3.46
C TRP A 107 -3.09 4.47 -3.58
N TYR A 108 -4.18 3.70 -3.67
CA TYR A 108 -4.13 2.26 -3.72
C TYR A 108 -4.59 1.78 -5.10
N ASP A 109 -3.72 1.10 -5.83
CA ASP A 109 -3.98 0.64 -7.20
C ASP A 109 -3.43 -0.77 -7.43
N GLY A 110 -3.94 -1.46 -8.44
CA GLY A 110 -3.46 -2.77 -8.86
C GLY A 110 -2.27 -2.68 -9.81
N LEU A 111 -1.24 -3.48 -9.55
CA LEU A 111 -0.12 -3.65 -10.48
C LEU A 111 -0.44 -4.71 -11.53
N VAL A 112 -0.72 -4.27 -12.76
CA VAL A 112 -0.98 -5.17 -13.89
C VAL A 112 0.34 -5.65 -14.51
N ASN A 113 0.51 -6.95 -14.70
CA ASN A 113 1.70 -7.56 -15.32
C ASN A 113 3.04 -7.17 -14.66
N GLY A 114 3.03 -6.82 -13.36
CA GLY A 114 4.23 -6.43 -12.63
C GLY A 114 4.87 -5.11 -13.09
N ARG A 115 4.19 -4.31 -13.93
CA ARG A 115 4.71 -3.05 -14.48
C ARG A 115 3.80 -1.89 -14.15
N GLN A 116 4.40 -0.80 -13.69
CA GLN A 116 3.66 0.42 -13.40
C GLN A 116 3.23 1.11 -14.70
N SER A 117 1.96 1.52 -14.76
CA SER A 117 1.47 2.38 -15.86
C SER A 117 2.09 3.78 -15.79
N THR A 118 1.94 4.56 -16.87
CA THR A 118 2.38 5.97 -16.90
C THR A 118 1.72 6.78 -15.78
N ASP A 119 0.40 6.60 -15.57
CA ASP A 119 -0.34 7.25 -14.48
C ASP A 119 0.25 6.88 -13.12
N GLN A 120 0.56 5.59 -12.89
CA GLN A 120 1.13 5.11 -11.64
C GLN A 120 2.52 5.68 -11.39
N GLN A 121 3.37 5.78 -12.41
CA GLN A 121 4.68 6.43 -12.29
C GLN A 121 4.55 7.92 -11.97
N SER A 122 3.60 8.61 -12.60
CA SER A 122 3.31 10.02 -12.32
C SER A 122 2.79 10.22 -10.89
N LEU A 123 1.85 9.39 -10.44
CA LEU A 123 1.37 9.38 -9.04
C LEU A 123 2.51 9.13 -8.05
N ALA A 124 3.38 8.15 -8.32
CA ALA A 124 4.50 7.83 -7.46
C ALA A 124 5.57 8.94 -7.36
N SER A 125 5.63 9.82 -8.37
CA SER A 125 6.59 10.93 -8.45
C SER A 125 6.00 12.26 -7.97
N THR A 126 4.72 12.30 -7.62
CA THR A 126 4.04 13.52 -7.18
C THR A 126 4.20 13.68 -5.67
N ASP A 127 4.57 14.89 -5.24
CA ASP A 127 4.72 15.21 -3.83
C ASP A 127 3.40 14.98 -3.07
N ASN A 128 3.51 14.57 -1.81
CA ASN A 128 2.36 14.29 -0.93
C ASN A 128 1.42 13.17 -1.39
N ILE A 129 1.75 12.44 -2.46
CA ILE A 129 1.08 11.21 -2.86
C ILE A 129 1.96 10.01 -2.52
N LYS A 130 1.37 8.98 -1.88
CA LYS A 130 2.01 7.68 -1.69
C LYS A 130 1.24 6.61 -2.44
N LEU A 131 1.81 6.19 -3.58
CA LEU A 131 1.30 5.03 -4.32
C LEU A 131 1.61 3.72 -3.59
N ARG A 132 0.58 2.91 -3.37
CA ARG A 132 0.63 1.59 -2.76
C ARG A 132 0.01 0.58 -3.71
N LEU A 133 0.85 -0.29 -4.25
CA LEU A 133 0.43 -1.24 -5.29
C LEU A 133 0.06 -2.60 -4.70
N GLY A 134 -1.13 -3.09 -5.04
CA GLY A 134 -1.57 -4.47 -4.83
C GLY A 134 -1.15 -5.39 -5.97
N ILE A 135 -1.22 -6.70 -5.76
CA ILE A 135 -0.91 -7.70 -6.80
C ILE A 135 -2.21 -8.03 -7.54
N VAL A 136 -2.16 -7.98 -8.87
CA VAL A 136 -3.26 -8.42 -9.73
C VAL A 136 -3.05 -9.88 -10.08
N ASN A 137 -4.05 -10.73 -9.84
CA ASN A 137 -4.00 -12.14 -10.22
C ASN A 137 -4.06 -12.29 -11.75
N ALA A 138 -3.70 -13.47 -12.27
CA ALA A 138 -3.70 -13.75 -13.72
C ALA A 138 -5.06 -13.52 -14.43
N VAL A 139 -6.17 -13.47 -13.67
CA VAL A 139 -7.54 -13.22 -14.15
C VAL A 139 -7.88 -11.70 -14.19
N GLY A 140 -6.98 -10.83 -13.73
CA GLY A 140 -7.20 -9.39 -13.70
C GLY A 140 -7.86 -8.87 -12.40
N GLU A 141 -8.14 -9.75 -11.44
CA GLU A 141 -8.66 -9.38 -10.13
C GLU A 141 -7.55 -8.72 -9.28
N GLN A 142 -7.81 -7.52 -8.79
CA GLN A 142 -6.96 -6.85 -7.82
C GLN A 142 -7.21 -7.50 -6.46
N LYS A 143 -6.23 -8.24 -5.93
CA LYS A 143 -6.38 -8.89 -4.62
C LYS A 143 -5.63 -8.08 -3.56
N GLY A 144 -6.36 -7.73 -2.50
CA GLY A 144 -5.78 -7.14 -1.29
C GLY A 144 -5.53 -5.63 -1.33
N VAL A 145 -6.15 -4.90 -2.27
CA VAL A 145 -6.17 -3.43 -2.25
C VAL A 145 -6.97 -2.95 -1.04
N ASP A 146 -8.19 -3.47 -0.85
CA ASP A 146 -9.08 -3.09 0.26
C ASP A 146 -8.48 -3.43 1.62
N ALA A 147 -7.94 -4.64 1.77
CA ALA A 147 -7.24 -5.07 2.98
C ALA A 147 -6.07 -4.13 3.34
N ARG A 148 -5.39 -3.55 2.33
CA ARG A 148 -4.31 -2.60 2.55
C ARG A 148 -4.82 -1.23 2.97
N ILE A 149 -5.90 -0.75 2.36
CA ILE A 149 -6.57 0.48 2.78
C ILE A 149 -6.99 0.37 4.25
N VAL A 150 -7.69 -0.71 4.60
CA VAL A 150 -8.12 -1.02 5.97
C VAL A 150 -6.94 -1.02 6.93
N THR A 151 -5.86 -1.73 6.60
CA THR A 151 -4.68 -1.85 7.47
C THR A 151 -4.01 -0.49 7.68
N ASP A 152 -3.75 0.26 6.61
CA ASP A 152 -3.07 1.55 6.71
C ASP A 152 -3.95 2.59 7.43
N LEU A 153 -5.27 2.57 7.23
CA LEU A 153 -6.22 3.44 7.94
C LEU A 153 -6.21 3.12 9.45
N ALA A 154 -6.35 1.85 9.82
CA ALA A 154 -6.30 1.41 11.20
C ALA A 154 -4.93 1.72 11.86
N ASP A 155 -3.83 1.58 11.12
CA ASP A 155 -2.49 1.88 11.63
C ASP A 155 -2.26 3.37 11.86
N LEU A 156 -2.71 4.25 10.95
CA LEU A 156 -2.61 5.70 11.20
C LEU A 156 -3.47 6.14 12.37
N ALA A 157 -4.67 5.55 12.52
CA ALA A 157 -5.55 5.80 13.65
C ALA A 157 -4.92 5.30 14.97
N ARG A 158 -4.42 4.06 15.00
CA ARG A 158 -3.78 3.45 16.18
C ARG A 158 -2.54 4.22 16.62
N ASN A 159 -1.74 4.70 15.68
CA ASN A 159 -0.55 5.48 15.98
C ASN A 159 -0.83 6.96 16.28
N SER A 160 -2.11 7.36 16.32
CA SER A 160 -2.48 8.76 16.56
C SER A 160 -1.75 9.69 15.59
N ALA A 161 -1.72 9.33 14.30
CA ALA A 161 -1.07 10.10 13.23
C ALA A 161 -2.03 11.06 12.50
N ILE A 162 -3.33 10.74 12.55
CA ILE A 162 -4.46 11.51 12.01
C ILE A 162 -5.61 11.55 13.02
N CYS A 163 -6.45 12.57 12.94
CA CYS A 163 -7.75 12.64 13.64
C CYS A 163 -8.94 12.56 12.68
N ASP A 164 -8.74 12.92 11.40
CA ASP A 164 -9.74 12.77 10.36
C ASP A 164 -9.17 11.96 9.18
N ALA A 165 -10.03 11.20 8.51
CA ALA A 165 -9.71 10.47 7.30
C ALA A 165 -10.76 10.76 6.22
N VAL A 166 -10.32 10.98 4.99
CA VAL A 166 -11.20 10.96 3.82
C VAL A 166 -11.00 9.65 3.08
N LEU A 167 -12.06 8.86 2.99
CA LEU A 167 -12.06 7.59 2.26
C LEU A 167 -12.73 7.76 0.90
N VAL A 168 -11.97 7.61 -0.17
CA VAL A 168 -12.47 7.61 -1.54
C VAL A 168 -12.66 6.16 -1.98
N GLY A 169 -13.89 5.67 -1.87
CA GLY A 169 -14.23 4.27 -2.16
C GLY A 169 -15.74 4.04 -2.16
N GLY A 170 -16.15 2.81 -2.49
CA GLY A 170 -17.58 2.44 -2.53
C GLY A 170 -17.89 1.03 -2.03
N ASP A 171 -16.88 0.22 -1.76
CA ASP A 171 -17.02 -1.19 -1.41
C ASP A 171 -17.31 -1.39 0.09
N GLU A 172 -18.20 -2.33 0.40
CA GLU A 172 -18.53 -2.72 1.76
C GLU A 172 -17.32 -3.25 2.53
N ASP A 173 -16.36 -3.87 1.84
CA ASP A 173 -15.14 -4.41 2.46
C ASP A 173 -14.28 -3.33 3.14
N LEU A 174 -14.46 -2.05 2.77
CA LEU A 174 -13.78 -0.93 3.42
C LEU A 174 -14.40 -0.55 4.78
N ARG A 175 -15.64 -1.01 5.07
CA ARG A 175 -16.39 -0.67 6.28
C ARG A 175 -15.63 -1.04 7.55
N ILE A 176 -14.96 -2.19 7.56
CA ILE A 176 -14.18 -2.62 8.72
C ILE A 176 -13.02 -1.65 9.02
N GLY A 177 -12.45 -1.01 8.00
CA GLY A 177 -11.43 0.02 8.19
C GLY A 177 -11.99 1.29 8.85
N VAL A 178 -13.23 1.65 8.51
CA VAL A 178 -13.95 2.77 9.13
C VAL A 178 -14.18 2.51 10.61
N GLU A 179 -14.74 1.34 10.95
CA GLU A 179 -15.01 0.91 12.33
C GLU A 179 -13.72 0.94 13.17
N LEU A 180 -12.63 0.32 12.68
CA LEU A 180 -11.35 0.28 13.38
C LEU A 180 -10.71 1.67 13.59
N ALA A 181 -10.94 2.61 12.69
CA ALA A 181 -10.47 3.98 12.85
C ALA A 181 -11.28 4.74 13.91
N GLN A 182 -12.61 4.59 13.88
CA GLN A 182 -13.53 5.22 14.83
C GLN A 182 -13.36 4.70 16.26
N GLU A 183 -12.95 3.43 16.45
CA GLU A 183 -12.53 2.90 17.75
C GLU A 183 -11.38 3.70 18.39
N ARG A 184 -10.59 4.43 17.57
CA ARG A 184 -9.50 5.30 18.02
C ARG A 184 -9.88 6.77 18.05
N GLY A 185 -11.15 7.10 17.82
CA GLY A 185 -11.66 8.46 17.79
C GLY A 185 -11.38 9.22 16.50
N VAL A 186 -10.96 8.53 15.42
CA VAL A 186 -10.79 9.14 14.11
C VAL A 186 -12.14 9.31 13.42
N ARG A 187 -12.43 10.49 12.89
CA ARG A 187 -13.62 10.76 12.07
C ARG A 187 -13.35 10.35 10.62
N VAL A 188 -14.30 9.68 9.99
CA VAL A 188 -14.15 9.18 8.62
C VAL A 188 -15.21 9.77 7.70
N HIS A 189 -14.74 10.51 6.70
CA HIS A 189 -15.55 11.16 5.69
C HIS A 189 -15.52 10.33 4.39
N LEU A 190 -16.66 9.78 3.99
CA LEU A 190 -16.76 9.04 2.75
C LEU A 190 -16.94 10.00 1.57
N LEU A 191 -16.05 9.88 0.59
CA LEU A 191 -16.08 10.65 -0.65
C LEU A 191 -16.29 9.71 -1.84
N THR A 192 -17.45 9.79 -2.49
CA THR A 192 -17.83 8.83 -3.55
C THR A 192 -18.00 9.52 -4.90
N VAL A 193 -17.73 8.84 -6.01
CA VAL A 193 -18.04 9.41 -7.33
C VAL A 193 -19.55 9.43 -7.57
N GLU A 194 -20.08 10.55 -8.06
CA GLU A 194 -21.50 10.70 -8.41
C GLU A 194 -21.93 9.65 -9.46
N GLY A 195 -23.06 9.00 -9.22
CA GLY A 195 -23.62 7.97 -10.11
C GLY A 195 -23.01 6.58 -9.94
N THR A 196 -22.20 6.35 -8.91
CA THR A 196 -21.67 5.03 -8.57
C THR A 196 -22.54 4.29 -7.56
N ASN A 197 -22.58 2.96 -7.68
CA ASN A 197 -23.17 2.12 -6.65
C ASN A 197 -22.20 2.04 -5.46
N VAL A 198 -22.70 2.30 -4.26
CA VAL A 198 -21.91 2.33 -3.02
C VAL A 198 -22.69 1.58 -1.97
N SER A 199 -22.00 0.76 -1.16
CA SER A 199 -22.64 0.01 -0.09
C SER A 199 -23.35 0.94 0.91
N ASN A 200 -24.61 0.63 1.23
CA ASN A 200 -25.38 1.35 2.24
C ASN A 200 -24.77 1.19 3.64
N LEU A 201 -24.18 0.02 3.93
CA LEU A 201 -23.55 -0.24 5.22
C LEU A 201 -22.30 0.63 5.40
N LEU A 202 -21.49 0.79 4.34
CA LEU A 202 -20.35 1.71 4.37
C LEU A 202 -20.79 3.16 4.62
N ARG A 203 -21.88 3.61 3.96
CA ARG A 203 -22.43 4.96 4.14
C ARG A 203 -22.94 5.20 5.56
N GLN A 204 -23.54 4.18 6.17
CA GLN A 204 -24.08 4.24 7.53
C GLN A 204 -22.97 4.27 8.59
N GLU A 205 -21.86 3.57 8.35
CA GLU A 205 -20.70 3.56 9.24
C GLU A 205 -19.92 4.88 9.20
N SER A 206 -19.88 5.53 8.04
CA SER A 206 -19.11 6.76 7.84
C SER A 206 -19.76 7.99 8.50
N ASP A 207 -18.96 8.88 9.09
CA ASP A 207 -19.44 10.09 9.78
C ASP A 207 -20.14 11.08 8.83
N THR A 208 -19.61 11.22 7.62
CA THR A 208 -20.22 12.07 6.58
C THR A 208 -20.10 11.41 5.21
N ASN A 209 -20.98 11.80 4.29
CA ASN A 209 -21.05 11.26 2.95
C ASN A 209 -21.11 12.42 1.93
N THR A 210 -20.08 12.57 1.10
CA THR A 210 -19.99 13.60 0.07
C THR A 210 -19.73 12.96 -1.29
N GLN A 211 -20.18 13.61 -2.37
CA GLN A 211 -19.96 13.12 -3.72
C GLN A 211 -19.01 14.02 -4.52
N ILE A 212 -18.17 13.40 -5.35
CA ILE A 212 -17.44 14.07 -6.43
C ILE A 212 -18.37 14.13 -7.62
N THR A 213 -18.78 15.34 -8.00
CA THR A 213 -19.73 15.58 -9.07
C THR A 213 -19.14 15.21 -10.43
N ARG A 214 -19.99 14.87 -11.41
CA ARG A 214 -19.55 14.59 -12.79
C ARG A 214 -18.67 15.70 -13.38
N LYS A 215 -18.95 16.96 -13.03
CA LYS A 215 -18.16 18.12 -13.48
C LYS A 215 -16.74 18.08 -12.94
N GLU A 216 -16.57 17.77 -11.66
CA GLU A 216 -15.26 17.58 -11.02
C GLU A 216 -14.55 16.36 -11.57
N VAL A 217 -15.24 15.23 -11.78
CA VAL A 217 -14.66 14.03 -12.41
C VAL A 217 -14.05 14.36 -13.78
N SER A 218 -14.76 15.19 -14.57
CA SER A 218 -14.31 15.59 -15.91
C SER A 218 -13.08 16.50 -15.92
N THR A 219 -12.64 17.05 -14.77
CA THR A 219 -11.41 17.86 -14.71
C THR A 219 -10.16 17.00 -14.64
N PHE A 220 -10.27 15.79 -14.07
CA PHE A 220 -9.12 14.93 -13.82
C PHE A 220 -9.14 13.58 -14.57
N LEU A 221 -10.29 13.16 -15.10
CA LEU A 221 -10.41 11.96 -15.93
C LEU A 221 -10.83 12.29 -17.35
N THR A 222 -10.08 11.75 -18.30
CA THR A 222 -10.41 11.81 -19.73
C THR A 222 -10.58 10.40 -20.26
N ILE A 223 -11.69 10.15 -20.96
CA ILE A 223 -11.92 8.90 -21.68
C ILE A 223 -11.36 9.07 -23.08
N ASN A 224 -10.31 8.31 -23.38
CA ASN A 224 -9.76 8.26 -24.72
C ASN A 224 -10.70 7.44 -25.60
N PRO A 225 -11.07 7.92 -26.80
CA PRO A 225 -11.78 7.08 -27.75
C PRO A 225 -10.93 5.85 -28.05
N ALA A 226 -11.56 4.67 -28.07
CA ALA A 226 -10.89 3.44 -28.44
C ALA A 226 -10.19 3.67 -29.79
N ALA A 227 -8.88 3.43 -29.84
CA ALA A 227 -8.15 3.51 -31.10
C ALA A 227 -8.87 2.60 -32.12
N PRO A 228 -9.10 3.06 -33.37
CA PRO A 228 -9.60 2.19 -34.42
C PRO A 228 -8.74 0.92 -34.44
N PRO A 229 -9.31 -0.28 -34.66
CA PRO A 229 -8.52 -1.49 -34.77
C PRO A 229 -7.42 -1.24 -35.79
N GLN A 230 -6.17 -1.16 -35.33
CA GLN A 230 -5.05 -1.11 -36.24
C GLN A 230 -5.15 -2.40 -37.07
N PRO A 231 -5.21 -2.32 -38.41
CA PRO A 231 -5.18 -3.53 -39.22
C PRO A 231 -3.95 -4.31 -38.78
N ALA A 232 -4.17 -5.57 -38.39
CA ALA A 232 -3.12 -6.48 -37.99
C ALA A 232 -2.01 -6.35 -39.03
N LYS A 233 -0.84 -5.85 -38.61
CA LYS A 233 0.34 -5.94 -39.47
C LYS A 233 0.50 -7.41 -39.79
N ALA A 234 0.26 -7.76 -41.04
CA ALA A 234 0.50 -9.09 -41.57
C ALA A 234 1.91 -9.52 -41.14
N PRO A 235 2.14 -10.80 -40.79
CA PRO A 235 3.44 -11.26 -40.35
C PRO A 235 4.48 -10.90 -41.42
N ALA A 236 5.38 -9.99 -41.06
CA ALA A 236 6.51 -9.63 -41.90
C ALA A 236 7.33 -10.92 -42.09
N GLN A 237 7.38 -11.36 -43.34
CA GLN A 237 8.18 -12.48 -43.78
C GLN A 237 9.64 -12.24 -43.35
N ALA A 238 10.23 -13.27 -42.74
CA ALA A 238 11.60 -13.29 -42.30
C ALA A 238 12.55 -12.97 -43.47
N ALA A 239 13.26 -11.86 -43.37
CA ALA A 239 14.47 -11.62 -44.14
C ALA A 239 15.69 -12.14 -43.35
N PRO A 240 16.65 -12.82 -44.01
CA PRO A 240 17.75 -13.54 -43.35
C PRO A 240 18.81 -12.62 -42.71
N PRO A 241 19.61 -13.15 -41.76
CA PRO A 241 20.52 -12.34 -40.96
C PRO A 241 21.78 -11.95 -41.76
N GLN A 242 22.11 -10.66 -41.75
CA GLN A 242 23.41 -10.16 -42.19
C GLN A 242 24.25 -9.66 -41.03
N THR A 243 25.53 -9.94 -41.18
CA THR A 243 26.64 -10.02 -40.24
C THR A 243 27.01 -8.73 -39.53
N ALA A 244 27.59 -8.91 -38.34
CA ALA A 244 28.27 -7.91 -37.52
C ALA A 244 29.32 -7.05 -38.27
N ALA A 245 29.46 -5.78 -37.87
CA ALA A 245 30.63 -5.26 -37.14
C ALA A 245 30.86 -3.73 -37.31
N LYS A 246 31.38 -3.12 -36.23
CA LYS A 246 32.04 -1.78 -36.11
C LYS A 246 31.05 -0.62 -36.00
N PHE A 247 31.08 0.21 -34.95
CA PHE A 247 32.20 1.04 -34.52
C PHE A 247 32.40 1.05 -32.98
N ALA A 248 33.63 0.75 -32.57
CA ALA A 248 34.17 1.07 -31.24
C ALA A 248 35.50 1.81 -31.45
N GLN A 249 35.55 3.08 -31.06
CA GLN A 249 36.71 3.95 -30.81
C GLN A 249 36.10 5.36 -30.57
N ALA A 250 36.49 6.20 -29.62
CA ALA A 250 37.64 6.25 -28.74
C ALA A 250 37.36 7.24 -27.58
N MET A 251 37.87 6.95 -26.38
CA MET A 251 38.58 7.96 -25.57
C MET A 251 39.30 7.26 -24.41
N LYS A 252 40.62 7.12 -24.56
CA LYS A 252 41.57 6.92 -23.46
C LYS A 252 42.18 8.28 -23.14
N GLY A 253 42.13 8.67 -21.87
CA GLY A 253 42.88 9.78 -21.30
C GLY A 253 43.34 9.39 -19.89
N THR A 254 44.65 9.28 -19.73
CA THR A 254 45.49 8.95 -18.57
C THR A 254 45.30 9.94 -17.40
N CYS A 255 45.75 9.73 -16.15
CA CYS A 255 47.04 9.20 -15.69
C CYS A 255 46.98 8.81 -14.18
N ALA A 256 47.94 7.99 -13.78
CA ALA A 256 48.07 7.34 -12.47
C ALA A 256 48.57 8.24 -11.32
N VAL A 257 48.20 7.88 -10.09
CA VAL A 257 49.00 8.08 -8.86
C VAL A 257 48.89 6.82 -8.00
N GLN A 258 50.04 6.30 -7.56
CA GLN A 258 50.23 5.10 -6.74
C GLN A 258 49.69 5.29 -5.30
N PRO A 259 49.23 4.22 -4.62
CA PRO A 259 49.24 4.15 -3.17
C PRO A 259 50.44 3.31 -2.68
N THR A 260 51.18 3.90 -1.76
CA THR A 260 52.19 3.24 -0.94
C THR A 260 51.54 2.42 0.18
N THR A 261 52.27 1.36 0.53
CA THR A 261 52.08 0.34 1.55
C THR A 261 51.80 0.82 2.98
N GLY A 262 50.91 0.11 3.69
CA GLY A 262 50.76 0.17 5.14
C GLY A 262 49.72 -0.83 5.69
N ASN A 263 50.17 -2.04 6.04
CA ASN A 263 49.56 -3.07 6.89
C ASN A 263 48.17 -3.68 6.58
N SER A 264 48.24 -4.91 6.05
CA SER A 264 47.31 -6.03 6.21
C SER A 264 47.14 -6.40 7.70
N GLN A 265 45.99 -6.82 8.22
CA GLN A 265 45.20 -8.00 7.81
C GLN A 265 43.68 -7.72 7.77
N PRO A 266 43.04 -7.93 6.62
CA PRO A 266 41.63 -8.30 6.54
C PRO A 266 41.46 -9.82 6.61
N ALA A 267 40.41 -10.22 7.32
CA ALA A 267 39.99 -11.59 7.55
C ALA A 267 39.78 -12.41 6.26
N LYS A 268 40.08 -13.70 6.38
CA LYS A 268 39.92 -14.78 5.39
C LYS A 268 38.52 -14.72 4.72
N PRO A 269 38.42 -14.94 3.39
CA PRO A 269 37.13 -15.06 2.70
C PRO A 269 36.31 -16.23 3.27
N PRO A 270 34.97 -16.14 3.41
CA PRO A 270 34.18 -17.28 3.81
C PRO A 270 34.26 -18.37 2.73
N GLU A 271 34.82 -19.48 3.19
CA GLU A 271 34.88 -20.81 2.59
C GLU A 271 33.49 -21.23 2.09
N LYS A 272 33.43 -21.89 0.92
CA LYS A 272 32.23 -22.59 0.42
C LYS A 272 31.66 -23.48 1.53
N VAL A 273 30.52 -23.10 2.10
CA VAL A 273 29.80 -23.98 3.04
C VAL A 273 29.04 -25.01 2.21
N SER A 274 29.41 -26.26 2.44
CA SER A 274 28.81 -27.49 1.95
C SER A 274 27.28 -27.44 1.89
N GLU A 275 26.74 -27.76 0.72
CA GLU A 275 25.36 -28.21 0.51
C GLU A 275 25.03 -29.32 1.53
N LYS A 276 24.25 -29.00 2.56
CA LYS A 276 23.59 -30.04 3.36
C LYS A 276 22.52 -30.66 2.46
N THR A 277 22.81 -31.83 1.90
CA THR A 277 21.80 -32.67 1.26
C THR A 277 20.89 -33.20 2.36
N VAL A 278 19.74 -32.55 2.56
CA VAL A 278 18.74 -33.01 3.54
C VAL A 278 17.88 -34.07 2.86
N ASP A 279 17.75 -35.23 3.51
CA ASP A 279 16.91 -36.33 3.09
C ASP A 279 15.43 -36.03 3.44
N TYR A 280 14.75 -35.34 2.53
CA TYR A 280 13.35 -34.95 2.68
C TYR A 280 12.39 -36.14 2.98
N PRO A 281 12.53 -37.32 2.35
CA PRO A 281 11.79 -38.52 2.73
C PRO A 281 11.87 -38.89 4.22
N ALA A 282 13.05 -38.76 4.83
CA ALA A 282 13.26 -39.10 6.24
C ALA A 282 12.55 -38.14 7.19
N VAL A 283 12.50 -36.84 6.87
CA VAL A 283 11.79 -35.82 7.66
C VAL A 283 10.29 -36.10 7.67
N VAL A 284 9.72 -36.46 6.51
CA VAL A 284 8.31 -36.81 6.38
C VAL A 284 7.98 -38.10 7.15
N ALA A 285 8.84 -39.12 7.05
CA ALA A 285 8.66 -40.37 7.79
C ALA A 285 8.74 -40.16 9.31
N GLN A 286 9.65 -39.31 9.78
CA GLN A 286 9.78 -38.96 11.20
C GLN A 286 8.52 -38.23 11.71
N TYR A 287 7.96 -37.33 10.91
CA TYR A 287 6.70 -36.68 11.25
C TYR A 287 5.55 -37.68 11.36
N LEU A 288 5.38 -38.55 10.36
CA LEU A 288 4.32 -39.56 10.36
C LEU A 288 4.46 -40.55 11.52
N ALA A 289 5.69 -40.87 11.93
CA ALA A 289 5.96 -41.71 13.09
C ALA A 289 5.70 -41.01 14.43
N SER A 290 5.71 -39.67 14.47
CA SER A 290 5.44 -38.88 15.68
C SER A 290 3.96 -38.69 15.98
N LEU A 291 3.07 -39.05 15.05
CA LEU A 291 1.62 -38.95 15.21
C LEU A 291 1.07 -40.11 16.04
N THR A 292 0.11 -39.81 16.91
CA THR A 292 -0.61 -40.85 17.65
C THR A 292 -1.58 -41.60 16.72
N GLU A 293 -1.88 -42.89 17.00
CA GLU A 293 -2.79 -43.69 16.17
C GLU A 293 -4.17 -43.05 15.86
N PRO A 294 -4.83 -42.28 16.76
CA PRO A 294 -6.06 -41.56 16.38
C PRO A 294 -5.82 -40.39 15.41
N GLU A 295 -4.69 -39.69 15.49
CA GLU A 295 -4.35 -38.58 14.59
C GLU A 295 -3.97 -39.07 13.20
N LYS A 296 -3.33 -40.23 13.13
CA LYS A 296 -2.98 -40.91 11.89
C LYS A 296 -4.21 -41.39 11.13
N ALA A 297 -5.19 -41.99 11.83
CA ALA A 297 -6.47 -42.37 11.24
C ALA A 297 -7.28 -41.16 10.73
N ALA A 298 -7.28 -40.05 11.49
CA ALA A 298 -7.91 -38.79 11.05
C ALA A 298 -7.21 -38.19 9.82
N PHE A 299 -5.88 -38.25 9.77
CA PHE A 299 -5.08 -37.77 8.65
C PHE A 299 -5.30 -38.60 7.38
N GLU A 300 -5.33 -39.93 7.49
CA GLU A 300 -5.63 -40.85 6.39
C GLU A 300 -7.07 -40.63 5.86
N SER A 301 -8.06 -40.49 6.76
CA SER A 301 -9.45 -40.21 6.38
C SER A 301 -9.60 -38.84 5.69
N ALA A 302 -8.85 -37.82 6.12
CA ALA A 302 -8.86 -36.50 5.51
C ALA A 302 -8.19 -36.49 4.12
N MET A 303 -7.11 -37.26 3.95
CA MET A 303 -6.43 -37.47 2.67
C MET A 303 -7.30 -38.27 1.68
N ALA A 304 -8.06 -39.26 2.16
CA ALA A 304 -9.00 -40.02 1.33
C ALA A 304 -10.22 -39.19 0.89
N SER A 305 -10.65 -38.23 1.71
CA SER A 305 -11.81 -37.38 1.41
C SER A 305 -11.49 -36.18 0.51
N SER A 306 -10.22 -35.73 0.49
CA SER A 306 -9.77 -34.57 -0.27
C SER A 306 -8.80 -35.00 -1.37
N SER A 307 -9.32 -35.29 -2.57
CA SER A 307 -8.56 -35.88 -3.70
C SER A 307 -7.40 -35.04 -4.26
N SER A 308 -7.00 -33.92 -3.64
CA SER A 308 -5.82 -33.16 -4.10
C SER A 308 -5.07 -32.30 -3.09
N SER A 309 -5.52 -32.15 -1.83
CA SER A 309 -4.89 -31.21 -0.89
C SER A 309 -4.55 -31.87 0.46
N VAL A 310 -3.30 -31.69 0.89
CA VAL A 310 -2.88 -32.01 2.27
C VAL A 310 -3.69 -31.10 3.22
N PRO A 311 -4.28 -31.64 4.30
CA PRO A 311 -4.99 -30.83 5.29
C PRO A 311 -4.09 -29.75 5.90
N ARG A 312 -4.59 -28.51 5.98
CA ARG A 312 -3.81 -27.32 6.41
C ARG A 312 -3.18 -27.47 7.80
N GLU A 313 -3.85 -28.18 8.70
CA GLU A 313 -3.37 -28.42 10.07
C GLU A 313 -2.11 -29.28 10.13
N HIS A 314 -1.96 -30.22 9.18
CA HIS A 314 -0.80 -31.09 9.09
C HIS A 314 0.27 -30.54 8.13
N ASP A 315 -0.12 -29.82 7.06
CA ASP A 315 0.82 -29.12 6.16
C ASP A 315 1.67 -28.11 6.96
N GLY A 316 1.06 -27.33 7.86
CA GLY A 316 1.79 -26.37 8.70
C GLY A 316 2.86 -27.03 9.60
N LYS A 317 2.56 -28.20 10.16
CA LYS A 317 3.45 -28.93 11.08
C LYS A 317 4.63 -29.60 10.35
N VAL A 318 4.39 -30.22 9.20
CA VAL A 318 5.46 -30.81 8.35
C VAL A 318 6.42 -29.72 7.89
N LEU A 319 5.89 -28.57 7.47
CA LEU A 319 6.70 -27.44 7.01
C LEU A 319 7.50 -26.80 8.14
N ALA A 320 6.98 -26.78 9.38
CA ALA A 320 7.72 -26.31 10.55
C ALA A 320 8.91 -27.23 10.86
N GLN A 321 8.71 -28.55 10.91
CA GLN A 321 9.79 -29.50 11.17
C GLN A 321 10.87 -29.51 10.07
N ALA A 322 10.45 -29.34 8.81
CA ALA A 322 11.39 -29.21 7.70
C ALA A 322 12.23 -27.91 7.80
N ARG A 323 11.62 -26.79 8.21
CA ARG A 323 12.34 -25.53 8.46
C ARG A 323 13.33 -25.66 9.62
N ASP A 324 12.92 -26.31 10.71
CA ASP A 324 13.77 -26.51 11.89
C ASP A 324 14.99 -27.39 11.56
N SER A 325 14.80 -28.40 10.71
CA SER A 325 15.88 -29.29 10.25
C SER A 325 16.87 -28.59 9.31
N ILE A 326 16.39 -27.64 8.53
CA ILE A 326 17.15 -26.95 7.48
C ILE A 326 17.79 -25.64 8.00
N GLY A 327 17.22 -25.03 9.04
CA GLY A 327 17.72 -23.78 9.63
C GLY A 327 17.58 -22.55 8.71
N ARG A 328 16.86 -22.68 7.60
CA ARG A 328 16.53 -21.58 6.65
C ARG A 328 15.10 -21.74 6.13
N SER A 329 14.59 -20.68 5.51
CA SER A 329 13.31 -20.73 4.80
C SER A 329 13.37 -21.73 3.63
N LEU A 330 12.31 -22.52 3.50
CA LEU A 330 12.09 -23.46 2.39
C LEU A 330 11.84 -22.70 1.09
N THR A 331 12.45 -23.15 -0.01
CA THR A 331 12.17 -22.63 -1.35
C THR A 331 10.83 -23.17 -1.87
N SER A 332 10.26 -22.52 -2.89
CA SER A 332 9.01 -22.95 -3.51
C SER A 332 9.07 -24.39 -4.08
N GLU A 333 10.25 -24.84 -4.51
CA GLU A 333 10.47 -26.19 -5.01
C GLU A 333 10.48 -27.23 -3.89
N GLU A 334 11.12 -26.90 -2.75
CA GLU A 334 11.17 -27.76 -1.56
C GLU A 334 9.77 -27.93 -0.93
N LEU A 335 8.97 -26.86 -0.91
CA LEU A 335 7.57 -26.92 -0.45
C LEU A 335 6.72 -27.85 -1.30
N ARG A 336 6.93 -27.85 -2.62
CA ARG A 336 6.21 -28.73 -3.55
C ARG A 336 6.67 -30.18 -3.36
N TYR A 337 7.97 -30.41 -3.23
CA TYR A 337 8.53 -31.74 -3.04
C TYR A 337 8.03 -32.39 -1.74
N LEU A 338 8.02 -31.66 -0.62
CA LEU A 338 7.51 -32.15 0.66
C LEU A 338 6.03 -32.57 0.59
N ARG A 339 5.20 -31.79 -0.11
CA ARG A 339 3.78 -32.12 -0.30
C ARG A 339 3.58 -33.36 -1.18
N ASP A 340 4.38 -33.52 -2.22
CA ASP A 340 4.35 -34.70 -3.07
C ASP A 340 4.84 -35.96 -2.33
N GLU A 341 5.80 -35.81 -1.41
CA GLU A 341 6.32 -36.92 -0.61
C GLU A 341 5.34 -37.38 0.47
N VAL A 342 4.66 -36.44 1.14
CA VAL A 342 3.54 -36.75 2.07
C VAL A 342 2.48 -37.58 1.36
N ARG A 343 2.11 -37.23 0.11
CA ARG A 343 1.13 -37.98 -0.68
C ARG A 343 1.59 -39.40 -0.99
N LYS A 344 2.85 -39.59 -1.39
CA LYS A 344 3.39 -40.92 -1.71
C LYS A 344 3.35 -41.85 -0.50
N GLN A 345 3.77 -41.37 0.66
CA GLN A 345 3.84 -42.20 1.86
C GLN A 345 2.45 -42.55 2.43
N THR A 346 1.44 -41.70 2.21
CA THR A 346 0.04 -42.02 2.56
C THR A 346 -0.65 -42.95 1.55
N ALA A 347 -0.21 -42.99 0.29
CA ALA A 347 -0.82 -43.82 -0.75
C ALA A 347 -0.26 -45.26 -0.81
N THR A 348 0.81 -45.54 -0.07
CA THR A 348 1.52 -46.84 -0.10
C THR A 348 1.12 -47.77 1.06
N LYS A 349 0.12 -47.39 1.86
CA LYS A 349 -0.54 -48.23 2.87
C LYS A 349 -1.99 -48.43 2.49
#